data_AF-A0A6A1WFU4-F1
#
_entry.id   AF-A0A6A1WFU4-F1
#
_cell.length_a   1.000
_cell.length_b   1.000
_cell.length_c   1.000
_cell.angle_alpha   90.00
_cell.angle_beta   90.00
_cell.angle_gamma   90.00
#
_symmetry.space_group_name_H-M   'P 1'
#
loop_
_entity.id
_entity.type
_entity.pdbx_description
1 polymer ?
#
loop_
_entity_poly.entity_id
_entity_poly.type
_entity_poly.pdbx_seq_one_letter_code
_entity_poly.pdbx_strand_id
1 'polypeptide(L)'
;MVDILLQLVDDPKIEVKLADDNVKALTQDLIAGGTDTSATIMEWAMSELLKQPHLFKLANEEMDRIIGKDRWVEEKDMPQLPYIDAIVKETLRKHPAAVMLAPHLSS
;
A
#
# COMPACT_ATOMS: atom_id res chain seq x y z
N MET A 1 10.74 10.05 -2.85
CA MET A 1 11.67 9.12 -2.16
C MET A 1 13.07 9.22 -2.73
N VAL A 2 13.28 8.98 -4.03
CA VAL A 2 14.61 9.05 -4.66
C VAL A 2 15.29 10.40 -4.39
N ASP A 3 14.57 11.51 -4.51
CA ASP A 3 15.12 12.85 -4.20
C ASP A 3 15.62 12.97 -2.76
N ILE A 4 14.91 12.36 -1.80
CA ILE A 4 15.30 12.36 -0.39
C ILE A 4 16.55 11.51 -0.20
N LEU A 5 16.62 10.33 -0.84
CA LEU A 5 17.79 9.46 -0.76
C LEU A 5 19.03 10.14 -1.36
N LEU A 6 18.90 10.85 -2.48
CA LEU A 6 19.98 11.63 -3.08
C LEU A 6 20.43 12.78 -2.16
N GLN A 7 19.48 13.52 -1.57
CA GLN A 7 19.81 14.55 -0.59
C GLN A 7 20.57 13.99 0.62
N LEU A 8 20.24 12.78 1.05
CA LEU A 8 20.94 12.10 2.14
C LEU A 8 22.35 11.68 1.72
N VAL A 9 22.56 11.19 0.50
CA VAL A 9 23.92 10.88 -0.02
C VAL A 9 24.83 12.10 0.06
N ASP A 10 24.31 13.29 -0.23
CA ASP A 10 25.06 14.55 -0.21
C ASP A 10 25.24 15.15 1.20
N ASP A 11 24.52 14.67 2.22
CA ASP A 11 24.57 15.26 3.57
C ASP A 11 25.76 14.71 4.38
N PRO A 12 26.77 15.54 4.70
CA PRO A 12 27.95 15.09 5.45
C PRO A 12 27.67 14.77 6.92
N LYS A 13 26.48 15.10 7.44
CA LYS A 13 26.11 14.95 8.85
C LYS A 13 25.47 13.60 9.19
N ILE A 14 25.16 12.77 8.19
CA ILE A 14 24.56 11.46 8.44
C ILE A 14 25.59 10.52 9.10
N GLU A 15 25.16 9.83 10.16
CA GLU A 15 26.01 8.85 10.86
C GLU A 15 26.33 7.64 9.98
N VAL A 16 25.35 7.20 9.18
CA VAL A 16 25.48 6.09 8.23
C VAL A 16 25.54 6.66 6.82
N LYS A 17 26.74 6.65 6.21
CA LYS A 17 26.91 7.13 4.84
C LYS A 17 26.18 6.23 3.84
N LEU A 18 25.39 6.87 2.97
CA LEU A 18 24.77 6.22 1.82
C LEU A 18 25.64 6.40 0.59
N ALA A 19 25.71 5.38 -0.25
CA ALA A 19 26.31 5.42 -1.57
C ALA A 19 25.23 5.23 -2.66
N ASP A 20 25.58 5.53 -3.91
CA ASP A 20 24.68 5.38 -5.06
C ASP A 20 24.10 3.96 -5.19
N ASP A 21 24.90 2.94 -4.88
CA ASP A 21 24.44 1.54 -4.86
C ASP A 21 23.33 1.31 -3.82
N ASN A 22 23.37 2.01 -2.67
CA ASN A 22 22.31 1.95 -1.68
C ASN A 22 21.03 2.63 -2.19
N VAL A 23 21.16 3.78 -2.85
CA VAL A 23 19.99 4.48 -3.44
C VAL A 23 19.32 3.61 -4.48
N LYS A 24 20.11 2.97 -5.34
CA LYS A 24 19.62 2.01 -6.34
C LYS A 24 18.94 0.82 -5.69
N ALA A 25 19.58 0.18 -4.71
CA ALA A 25 19.03 -0.99 -4.02
C ALA A 25 17.71 -0.66 -3.30
N LEU A 26 17.66 0.42 -2.52
CA LEU A 26 16.45 0.84 -1.80
C LEU A 26 15.31 1.20 -2.76
N THR A 27 15.62 1.81 -3.90
CA THR A 27 14.62 2.09 -4.94
C THR A 27 14.08 0.81 -5.56
N GLN A 28 14.97 -0.16 -5.84
CA GLN A 28 14.59 -1.47 -6.35
C GLN A 28 13.72 -2.24 -5.35
N ASP A 29 14.09 -2.24 -4.07
CA ASP A 29 13.34 -2.91 -3.00
C ASP A 29 11.94 -2.33 -2.83
N LEU A 30 11.78 -1.00 -2.90
CA LEU A 30 10.45 -0.37 -2.85
C LEU A 30 9.56 -0.86 -4.01
N ILE A 31 10.09 -0.86 -5.23
CA ILE A 31 9.33 -1.26 -6.42
C ILE A 31 8.98 -2.75 -6.35
N ALA A 32 9.96 -3.60 -6.06
CA ALA A 32 9.76 -5.04 -5.98
C ALA A 32 8.80 -5.43 -4.84
N GLY A 33 8.95 -4.83 -3.66
CA GLY A 33 8.10 -5.11 -2.50
C GLY A 33 6.68 -4.53 -2.61
N GLY A 34 6.49 -3.47 -3.38
CA GLY A 34 5.20 -2.77 -3.48
C GLY A 34 4.33 -3.14 -4.68
N THR A 35 4.92 -3.53 -5.82
CA THR A 35 4.18 -3.67 -7.08
C THR A 35 3.30 -4.93 -7.10
N ASP A 36 3.93 -6.12 -7.03
CA ASP A 36 3.21 -7.39 -7.13
C ASP A 36 2.28 -7.60 -5.94
N THR A 37 2.69 -7.17 -4.75
CA THR A 37 1.92 -7.28 -3.51
C THR A 37 0.63 -6.44 -3.59
N SER A 38 0.72 -5.19 -4.01
CA SER A 38 -0.45 -4.30 -4.12
C SER A 38 -1.41 -4.77 -5.22
N ALA A 39 -0.88 -5.16 -6.39
CA ALA A 39 -1.69 -5.68 -7.49
C ALA A 39 -2.47 -6.94 -7.07
N THR A 40 -1.79 -7.91 -6.45
CA THR A 40 -2.41 -9.15 -5.96
C THR A 40 -3.53 -8.86 -4.96
N ILE A 41 -3.34 -7.92 -4.03
CA ILE A 41 -4.38 -7.56 -3.05
C ILE A 41 -5.56 -6.86 -3.71
N MET A 42 -5.33 -5.98 -4.70
CA MET A 42 -6.42 -5.36 -5.46
C MET A 42 -7.24 -6.41 -6.22
N GLU A 43 -6.58 -7.39 -6.85
CA GLU A 43 -7.25 -8.50 -7.54
C GLU A 43 -8.12 -9.32 -6.58
N TRP A 44 -7.59 -9.68 -5.41
CA TRP A 44 -8.36 -10.39 -4.40
C TRP A 44 -9.53 -9.57 -3.85
N ALA A 45 -9.32 -8.29 -3.57
CA ALA A 45 -10.38 -7.41 -3.08
C ALA A 45 -11.53 -7.35 -4.09
N MET A 46 -11.23 -7.14 -5.37
CA MET A 46 -12.25 -7.13 -6.43
C MET A 46 -12.92 -8.49 -6.60
N SER A 47 -12.16 -9.59 -6.53
CA SER A 47 -12.70 -10.96 -6.60
C SER A 47 -13.69 -11.26 -5.46
N GLU A 48 -13.38 -10.87 -4.23
CA GLU A 48 -14.27 -11.04 -3.07
C GLU A 48 -15.51 -10.15 -3.17
N LEU A 49 -15.35 -8.88 -3.57
CA LEU A 49 -16.46 -7.94 -3.71
C LEU A 49 -17.44 -8.34 -4.82
N LEU A 50 -16.95 -8.80 -5.96
CA LEU A 50 -17.78 -9.27 -7.07
C LEU A 50 -18.62 -10.50 -6.69
N LYS A 51 -18.12 -11.35 -5.79
CA LYS A 51 -18.87 -12.49 -5.23
C LYS A 51 -19.92 -12.04 -4.20
N GLN A 52 -19.83 -10.82 -3.66
CA GLN A 52 -20.70 -10.30 -2.60
C GLN A 52 -21.29 -8.93 -2.99
N PRO A 53 -22.25 -8.88 -3.94
CA PRO A 53 -22.75 -7.60 -4.48
C PRO A 53 -23.33 -6.65 -3.43
N HIS A 54 -23.84 -7.18 -2.32
CA HIS A 54 -24.36 -6.37 -1.22
C HIS A 54 -23.24 -5.58 -0.51
N LEU A 55 -22.06 -6.16 -0.31
CA LEU A 55 -20.90 -5.47 0.26
C LEU A 55 -20.36 -4.42 -0.71
N PHE A 56 -20.31 -4.76 -2.01
CA PHE A 56 -19.91 -3.81 -3.04
C PHE A 56 -20.82 -2.58 -3.07
N LYS A 57 -22.14 -2.77 -2.87
CA LYS A 57 -23.08 -1.65 -2.78
C LYS A 57 -22.78 -0.75 -1.57
N LEU A 58 -22.53 -1.33 -0.39
CA LEU A 58 -22.19 -0.57 0.81
C LEU A 58 -20.89 0.24 0.65
N ALA A 59 -19.90 -0.31 -0.05
CA ALA A 59 -18.67 0.40 -0.38
C ALA A 59 -18.94 1.63 -1.26
N ASN A 60 -19.78 1.49 -2.29
CA ASN A 60 -20.19 2.61 -3.12
C ASN A 60 -21.01 3.65 -2.34
N GLU A 61 -21.88 3.21 -1.42
CA GLU A 61 -22.66 4.11 -0.56
C GLU A 61 -21.76 4.92 0.39
N GLU A 62 -20.68 4.33 0.93
CA GLU A 62 -19.67 5.07 1.70
C GLU A 62 -18.95 6.10 0.82
N MET A 63 -18.50 5.70 -0.38
CA MET A 63 -17.81 6.59 -1.31
C MET A 63 -18.70 7.76 -1.75
N ASP A 64 -19.95 7.49 -2.15
CA ASP A 64 -20.92 8.52 -2.54
C ASP A 64 -21.21 9.49 -1.39
N ARG A 65 -21.26 8.99 -0.14
CA ARG A 65 -21.54 9.82 1.04
C ARG A 65 -20.37 10.72 1.43
N ILE A 66 -19.14 10.22 1.36
CA ILE A 66 -17.95 10.91 1.90
C ILE A 66 -17.25 11.74 0.82
N ILE A 67 -17.14 11.21 -0.40
CA ILE A 67 -16.43 11.86 -1.50
C ILE A 67 -17.38 12.61 -2.43
N GLY A 68 -18.57 12.06 -2.67
CA GLY A 68 -19.51 12.55 -3.68
C GLY A 68 -19.12 12.14 -5.09
N LYS A 69 -19.73 12.76 -6.11
CA LYS A 69 -19.57 12.39 -7.53
C LYS A 69 -18.76 13.39 -8.35
N ASP A 70 -18.37 14.51 -7.75
CA ASP A 70 -17.79 15.65 -8.46
C ASP A 70 -16.25 15.70 -8.38
N ARG A 71 -15.64 14.81 -7.61
CA ARG A 71 -14.17 14.78 -7.42
C ARG A 71 -13.63 13.37 -7.23
N TRP A 72 -12.32 13.25 -7.42
CA TRP A 72 -11.57 12.03 -7.10
C TRP A 72 -11.27 11.92 -5.60
N VAL A 73 -11.07 10.69 -5.15
CA VAL A 73 -10.59 10.38 -3.79
C VAL A 73 -9.14 10.85 -3.63
N GLU A 74 -8.83 11.44 -2.48
CA GLU A 74 -7.47 11.82 -2.10
C GLU A 74 -7.03 11.04 -0.86
N GLU A 75 -5.72 10.88 -0.65
CA GLU A 75 -5.17 10.13 0.49
C GLU A 75 -5.65 10.65 1.84
N LYS A 76 -5.88 11.97 1.96
CA LYS A 76 -6.38 12.61 3.18
C LYS A 76 -7.82 12.20 3.55
N ASP A 77 -8.57 11.64 2.61
CA ASP A 77 -9.94 11.18 2.83
C ASP A 77 -9.98 9.79 3.49
N MET A 78 -8.89 9.02 3.43
CA MET A 78 -8.84 7.64 3.94
C MET A 78 -9.31 7.47 5.39
N PRO A 79 -9.00 8.36 6.35
CA PRO A 79 -9.52 8.25 7.72
C PRO A 79 -11.06 8.33 7.81
N GLN A 80 -11.72 8.86 6.79
CA GLN A 80 -13.18 8.99 6.69
C GLN A 80 -13.83 7.84 5.90
N LEU A 81 -13.05 6.86 5.44
CA LEU A 81 -13.50 5.69 4.67
C LEU A 81 -13.28 4.38 5.44
N PRO A 82 -13.88 4.20 6.63
CA PRO A 82 -13.63 3.04 7.47
C PRO A 82 -14.11 1.72 6.83
N TYR A 83 -15.12 1.73 5.96
CA TYR A 83 -15.57 0.52 5.29
C TYR A 83 -14.61 0.09 4.18
N ILE A 84 -14.09 1.03 3.39
CA ILE A 84 -13.02 0.75 2.42
C ILE A 84 -11.77 0.21 3.14
N ASP A 85 -11.35 0.83 4.25
CA ASP A 85 -10.23 0.33 5.06
C ASP A 85 -10.50 -1.09 5.60
N ALA A 86 -11.72 -1.36 6.05
CA ALA A 86 -12.12 -2.70 6.50
C ALA A 86 -12.08 -3.74 5.36
N ILE A 87 -12.46 -3.38 4.13
CA ILE A 87 -12.35 -4.26 2.97
C ILE A 87 -10.89 -4.64 2.71
N VAL A 88 -9.97 -3.67 2.75
CA VAL A 88 -8.54 -3.92 2.54
C VAL A 88 -7.99 -4.84 3.63
N LYS A 89 -8.31 -4.56 4.90
CA LYS A 89 -7.90 -5.38 6.05
C LYS A 89 -8.43 -6.81 5.96
N GLU A 90 -9.70 -6.99 5.62
CA GLU A 90 -10.32 -8.31 5.51
C GLU A 90 -9.77 -9.10 4.31
N THR A 91 -9.47 -8.41 3.21
CA THR A 91 -8.80 -9.02 2.05
C THR A 91 -7.41 -9.52 2.45
N LEU A 92 -6.61 -8.70 3.13
CA LEU A 92 -5.29 -9.10 3.64
C LEU A 92 -5.37 -10.26 4.64
N ARG A 93 -6.42 -10.30 5.48
CA ARG A 93 -6.65 -11.39 6.45
C ARG A 93 -6.95 -12.72 5.75
N LYS A 94 -7.76 -12.70 4.69
CA LYS A 94 -8.13 -13.91 3.92
C LYS A 94 -7.05 -14.34 2.93
N HIS A 95 -6.45 -13.36 2.25
CA HIS A 95 -5.56 -13.52 1.11
C HIS A 95 -4.27 -12.71 1.33
N PRO A 96 -3.40 -13.13 2.26
CA PRO A 96 -2.16 -12.41 2.52
C PRO A 96 -1.25 -12.43 1.28
N ALA A 97 -0.71 -11.26 0.89
CA ALA A 97 0.18 -11.14 -0.26
C ALA A 97 1.46 -11.98 -0.12
N ALA A 98 1.92 -12.20 1.11
CA ALA A 98 3.02 -13.09 1.45
C ALA A 98 2.58 -14.08 2.53
N VAL A 99 2.35 -15.34 2.15
CA VAL A 99 1.92 -16.41 3.07
C VAL A 99 3.04 -16.77 4.05
N MET A 100 4.28 -16.75 3.59
CA MET A 100 5.47 -16.83 4.43
C MET A 100 6.20 -15.49 4.35
N LEU A 101 6.42 -14.87 5.50
CA LEU A 101 7.17 -13.62 5.61
C LEU A 101 8.66 -13.86 5.37
N ALA A 102 9.44 -12.78 5.32
CA ALA A 102 10.89 -12.87 5.22
C ALA A 102 11.47 -13.71 6.37
N PRO A 103 12.43 -14.63 6.10
CA PRO A 103 13.06 -15.42 7.15
C PRO A 103 13.72 -14.53 8.21
N HIS A 104 13.50 -14.86 9.48
CA HIS A 104 14.16 -14.20 10.61
C HIS A 104 15.27 -15.10 11.16
N LEU A 105 16.45 -14.53 11.39
CA LEU A 105 17.57 -15.20 12.04
C LEU A 105 17.59 -14.81 13.53
N SER A 106 17.57 -15.79 14.45
CA SER A 106 17.85 -15.54 15.86
C SER A 106 19.36 -15.67 16.10
N SER A 107 20.03 -14.54 16.32
CA SER A 107 21.43 -14.47 16.77
C SER A 107 21.50 -14.19 18.27
#